data_AF-A0AAV5YMZ4-F1
#
_entry.id   AF-A0AAV5YMZ4-F1
#
_cell.length_a   1.000
_cell.length_b   1.000
_cell.length_c   1.000
_cell.angle_alpha   90.00
_cell.angle_beta   90.00
_cell.angle_gamma   90.00
#
_symmetry.space_group_name_H-M   'P 1'
#
loop_
_entity.id
_entity.type
_entity.pdbx_description
1 polymer ?
#
loop_
_entity_poly.entity_id
_entity_poly.type
_entity_poly.pdbx_seq_one_letter_code
_entity_poly.pdbx_strand_id
1 'polypeptide(L)' 'MSGVFEARGPDALMLVKHDAVPGFMDEMQSMALYAETPGLLDAADLRRGDRVRITVRQERDRLVAVEIQKIR' A
#
# COMPACT_ATOMS: atom_id res chain seq x y z
N MET A 1 5.69 3.81 4.79
CA MET A 1 5.73 2.46 5.40
C MET A 1 6.26 1.44 4.40
N SER A 2 6.66 0.26 4.86
CA SER A 2 7.07 -0.87 3.99
C SER A 2 6.13 -2.06 4.20
N GLY A 3 6.07 -2.99 3.25
CA GLY A 3 5.22 -4.16 3.35
C GLY A 3 5.32 -5.11 2.16
N VAL A 4 4.38 -6.04 2.08
CA VAL A 4 4.15 -6.96 0.97
C VAL A 4 2.82 -6.62 0.32
N PHE A 5 2.82 -6.47 -1.00
CA PHE A 5 1.59 -6.32 -1.77
C PHE A 5 0.83 -7.66 -1.82
N GLU A 6 -0.44 -7.65 -1.40
CA GLU A 6 -1.28 -8.85 -1.37
C GLU A 6 -2.23 -8.93 -2.56
N ALA A 7 -2.94 -7.84 -2.84
CA ALA A 7 -3.96 -7.83 -3.88
C ALA A 7 -4.28 -6.42 -4.38
N ARG A 8 -4.76 -6.36 -5.63
CA ARG A 8 -5.41 -5.19 -6.22
C ARG A 8 -6.93 -5.38 -6.13
N GLY A 9 -7.62 -4.34 -5.67
CA GLY A 9 -9.07 -4.23 -5.69
C GLY A 9 -9.56 -3.23 -6.76
N PRO A 10 -10.88 -3.01 -6.83
CA PRO A 10 -11.47 -1.98 -7.69
C PRO A 10 -11.10 -0.57 -7.22
N ASP A 11 -11.34 0.45 -8.05
CA ASP A 11 -11.27 1.88 -7.67
C ASP A 11 -9.96 2.31 -6.98
N ALA A 12 -8.83 1.84 -7.52
CA ALA A 12 -7.48 2.08 -7.00
C ALA A 12 -7.22 1.51 -5.59
N LEU A 13 -8.06 0.61 -5.09
CA LEU A 13 -7.83 -0.11 -3.84
C LEU A 13 -6.67 -1.11 -3.99
N MET A 14 -5.84 -1.20 -2.96
CA MET A 14 -4.84 -2.25 -2.80
C MET A 14 -4.82 -2.76 -1.36
N LEU A 15 -4.48 -4.04 -1.20
CA LEU A 15 -4.22 -4.66 0.09
C LEU A 15 -2.72 -4.86 0.27
N VAL A 16 -2.23 -4.46 1.44
CA VAL A 16 -0.81 -4.57 1.80
C VAL A 16 -0.71 -5.17 3.19
N LYS A 17 0.12 -6.21 3.33
CA LYS A 17 0.63 -6.64 4.62
C LYS A 17 1.78 -5.72 5.00
N HIS A 18 1.56 -4.76 5.88
CA HIS A 18 2.58 -3.79 6.24
C HIS A 18 3.48 -4.33 7.36
N ASP A 19 4.75 -3.94 7.33
CA ASP A 19 5.65 -4.17 8.46
C ASP A 19 5.22 -3.29 9.64
N ALA A 20 5.59 -3.69 10.85
CA ALA A 20 5.37 -2.84 12.02
C ALA A 20 5.97 -1.44 11.81
N VAL A 21 5.23 -0.41 12.21
CA VAL A 21 5.68 0.98 12.21
C VAL A 21 5.90 1.37 13.68
N PRO A 22 7.16 1.40 14.15
CA PRO A 22 7.47 1.60 15.57
C PRO A 22 6.80 2.86 16.14
N GLY A 23 6.09 2.70 17.26
CA GLY A 23 5.39 3.79 17.94
C GLY A 23 4.11 4.27 17.25
N PHE A 24 3.67 3.60 16.18
CA PHE A 24 2.48 4.00 15.43
C PHE A 24 1.51 2.84 15.19
N MET A 25 1.99 1.70 14.65
CA MET A 25 1.15 0.53 14.34
C MET A 25 1.96 -0.77 14.45
N ASP A 26 1.34 -1.80 15.03
CA ASP A 26 1.86 -3.17 15.00
C ASP A 26 1.69 -3.81 13.62
N GLU A 27 2.38 -4.92 13.35
CA GLU A 27 2.20 -5.68 12.10
C GLU A 27 0.75 -6.18 11.99
N MET A 28 0.00 -5.69 10.99
CA MET A 28 -1.34 -6.19 10.66
C MET A 28 -1.31 -7.12 9.44
N GLN A 29 -2.21 -8.13 9.44
CA GLN A 29 -2.25 -9.14 8.37
C GLN A 29 -2.62 -8.59 6.99
N SER A 30 -3.42 -7.52 6.92
CA SER A 30 -3.72 -6.80 5.68
C SER A 30 -4.38 -5.46 5.97
N MET A 31 -3.86 -4.41 5.35
CA MET A 31 -4.40 -3.06 5.41
C MET A 31 -4.83 -2.59 4.03
N ALA A 32 -6.00 -1.96 3.97
CA ALA A 32 -6.53 -1.33 2.78
C ALA A 32 -5.92 0.06 2.56
N LEU A 33 -5.41 0.30 1.36
CA LEU A 33 -4.93 1.60 0.91
C LEU A 33 -5.58 1.92 -0.44
N TYR A 34 -5.87 3.19 -0.69
CA TYR A 34 -6.27 3.67 -2.00
C TYR A 34 -5.09 4.34 -2.66
N ALA A 35 -4.69 3.94 -3.86
CA ALA A 35 -3.73 4.73 -4.62
C ALA A 35 -4.36 6.07 -5.02
N GLU A 36 -3.56 7.13 -5.02
CA GLU A 36 -4.02 8.49 -5.38
C GLU A 36 -4.67 8.52 -6.77
N THR A 37 -4.17 7.69 -7.68
CA THR A 37 -4.80 7.42 -8.98
C THR A 37 -4.72 5.93 -9.33
N PRO A 38 -5.63 5.40 -10.17
CA PRO A 38 -5.49 4.05 -10.72
C PRO A 38 -4.17 3.85 -11.48
N GLY A 39 -3.72 4.87 -12.21
CA GLY A 39 -2.47 4.84 -12.99
C GLY A 39 -1.22 4.67 -12.14
N LEU A 40 -1.24 5.09 -10.86
CA LEU A 40 -0.15 4.84 -9.92
C LEU A 40 0.04 3.33 -9.65
N LEU A 41 -1.05 2.57 -9.54
CA LEU A 41 -0.98 1.11 -9.41
C LEU A 41 -0.52 0.44 -10.70
N ASP A 42 -1.00 0.92 -11.84
CA ASP A 42 -0.60 0.40 -13.15
C ASP A 42 0.90 0.59 -13.38
N ALA A 43 1.43 1.77 -13.07
CA ALA A 43 2.85 2.08 -13.21
C ALA A 43 3.74 1.28 -12.25
N ALA A 44 3.22 0.88 -11.09
CA ALA A 44 3.97 0.09 -10.11
C ALA A 44 4.15 -1.38 -10.52
N ASP A 45 3.37 -1.89 -11.49
CA ASP A 45 3.39 -3.28 -12.01
C ASP A 45 3.54 -4.32 -10.89
N LEU A 46 2.73 -4.19 -9.84
CA LEU A 46 2.83 -5.03 -8.65
C LEU A 46 2.20 -6.40 -8.88
N ARG A 47 2.89 -7.43 -8.39
CA ARG A 47 2.40 -8.80 -8.26
C ARG A 47 2.32 -9.17 -6.80
N ARG A 48 1.38 -10.06 -6.48
CA ARG A 48 1.25 -10.59 -5.12
C ARG A 48 2.59 -11.14 -4.62
N GLY A 49 3.01 -10.72 -3.43
CA GLY A 49 4.29 -11.09 -2.84
C GLY A 49 5.40 -10.05 -3.03
N ASP A 50 5.21 -9.07 -3.93
CA ASP A 50 6.20 -8.01 -4.12
C ASP A 50 6.38 -7.20 -2.83
N ARG A 51 7.65 -6.98 -2.45
CA ARG A 51 7.96 -6.05 -1.37
C ARG A 51 7.83 -4.63 -1.88
N VAL A 52 7.19 -3.78 -1.08
CA VAL A 52 6.86 -2.41 -1.46
C VAL A 52 7.17 -1.42 -0.36
N ARG A 53 7.59 -0.23 -0.76
CA ARG A 53 7.66 0.96 0.07
C ARG A 53 6.59 1.92 -0.41
N ILE A 54 5.78 2.41 0.52
CA ILE A 54 4.60 3.20 0.24
C ILE A 54 4.63 4.48 1.09
N THR A 55 4.48 5.62 0.44
CA THR A 55 4.21 6.89 1.11
C THR A 55 2.70 7.05 1.22
N VAL A 56 2.21 7.21 2.44
CA VAL A 56 0.77 7.23 2.74
C VAL A 56 0.38 8.58 3.33
N ARG A 57 -0.73 9.13 2.83
CA ARG A 57 -1.42 10.31 3.39
C ARG A 57 -2.72 9.85 4.02
N GLN A 58 -2.96 10.23 5.27
CA GLN A 58 -4.26 10.05 5.91
C GLN A 58 -5.22 11.12 5.38
N GLU A 59 -6.35 10.69 4.81
CA GLU A 59 -7.53 11.52 4.59
C GLU A 59 -8.60 11.16 5.63
N ARG A 60 -9.74 11.86 5.64
CA ARG A 60 -10.74 11.72 6.71
C ARG A 60 -11.10 10.26 7.04
N ASP A 61 -11.38 9.46 6.02
CA ASP A 61 -11.92 8.11 6.13
C ASP A 61 -11.03 7.03 5.49
N ARG A 62 -9.89 7.41 4.90
CA ARG A 62 -9.07 6.49 4.11
C ARG A 62 -7.58 6.83 4.16
N LEU A 63 -6.77 5.81 3.92
CA LEU A 63 -5.34 5.94 3.70
C LEU A 63 -5.06 5.98 2.21
N VAL A 64 -4.42 7.04 1.75
CA VAL A 64 -4.09 7.26 0.33
C VAL A 64 -2.60 7.04 0.08
N ALA A 65 -2.26 6.05 -0.75
CA ALA A 65 -0.91 5.86 -1.25
C ALA A 65 -0.62 6.90 -2.34
N VAL A 66 0.29 7.82 -2.04
CA VAL A 66 0.72 8.89 -2.97
C VAL A 66 1.99 8.52 -3.73
N GLU A 67 2.71 7.51 -3.24
CA GLU A 67 3.88 6.95 -3.90
C GLU A 67 3.98 5.46 -3.57
N ILE A 68 4.32 4.66 -4.58
CA ILE A 68 4.49 3.22 -4.47
C ILE A 68 5.79 2.83 -5.19
N GLN A 69 6.70 2.18 -4.47
CA GLN A 69 7.96 1.69 -5.02
C GLN A 69 8.10 0.21 -4.70
N LYS A 70 8.37 -0.61 -5.74
CA LYS A 70 8.80 -2.00 -5.54
C LYS A 70 10.22 -2.01 -4.98
N ILE A 71 10.45 -2.74 -3.89
CA ILE A 71 11.73 -2.77 -3.18
C ILE A 71 12.18 -4.20 -2.90
N ARG A 72 13.06 -4.71 -3.78
CA ARG A 72 13.58 -6.09 -3.80
C ARG A 72 12.56 -7.19 -4.06
#